data_AF-A0A9X2IMZ2-F1
#
_entry.id   AF-A0A9X2IMZ2-F1
#
_cell.length_a   1.000
_cell.length_b   1.000
_cell.length_c   1.000
_cell.angle_alpha   90.00
_cell.angle_beta   90.00
_cell.angle_gamma   90.00
#
_symmetry.space_group_name_H-M   'P 1'
#
loop_
_entity.id
_entity.type
_entity.pdbx_description
1 polymer ?
#
loop_
_entity_poly.entity_id
_entity_poly.type
_entity_poly.pdbx_seq_one_letter_code
_entity_poly.pdbx_strand_id
1 'polypeptide(L)'
;MDRKQAQNHIGKAVIIDEGQGGSYLGMLEDVIAPPRKTWRGTVQIQAVVELPSFLPEKDEITLLPLKYKDRDVVECIGSKLSLAPEEISTSFQQSMENAAIRRLQELMEQKESLAHKQKALEQFVDAHGLSLPEEAQMDETEDEEDEAIAYTFHYENGMYLLLDERKEALALEECPFELQWVNENNETCTGHYEENGTFMSNDGVRFSPKEGTVFTIDKKQFDPYVIFQKELEPGALQSLEKSLQSFGVSHDHLVDCHNALLTQFLLSEGRTSFQGVNFLTYRGSQGIIMVQHHFDRKLHNQKNDEIYDRFEFTTEQGKRSIVTYTNEFSR
;
A
#
# COMPACT_ATOMS: atom_id res chain seq x y z
N MET A 1 -2.35 -0.03 41.05
CA MET A 1 -1.24 -0.02 42.03
C MET A 1 -1.76 0.25 43.45
N ASP A 2 -1.13 -0.29 44.50
CA ASP A 2 -1.54 -0.01 45.90
C ASP A 2 -0.99 1.31 46.44
N ARG A 3 -1.71 1.93 47.40
CA ARG A 3 -1.33 3.23 47.99
C ARG A 3 0.11 3.27 48.52
N LYS A 4 0.55 2.21 49.20
CA LYS A 4 1.92 2.12 49.74
C LYS A 4 2.97 2.03 48.64
N GLN A 5 2.66 1.32 47.55
CA GLN A 5 3.54 1.24 46.40
C GLN A 5 3.64 2.60 45.71
N ALA A 6 2.52 3.29 45.52
CA ALA A 6 2.48 4.62 44.92
C ALA A 6 3.39 5.62 45.64
N GLN A 7 3.32 5.66 46.98
CA GLN A 7 4.14 6.55 47.79
C GLN A 7 5.66 6.29 47.64
N ASN A 8 6.06 5.03 47.39
CA ASN A 8 7.46 4.67 47.17
C ASN A 8 7.94 4.94 45.72
N HIS A 9 7.03 5.29 44.81
CA HIS A 9 7.31 5.51 43.40
C HIS A 9 7.03 6.96 42.98
N ILE A 10 6.93 7.88 43.94
CA ILE A 10 6.95 9.32 43.65
C ILE A 10 8.31 9.67 43.00
N GLY A 11 8.27 10.38 41.88
CA GLY A 11 9.42 10.67 41.04
C GLY A 11 9.86 9.52 40.15
N LYS A 12 9.02 8.48 39.95
CA LYS A 12 9.26 7.39 39.00
C LYS A 12 8.21 7.32 37.91
N ALA A 13 8.58 6.68 36.80
CA ALA A 13 7.70 6.44 35.67
C ALA A 13 6.59 5.43 36.02
N VAL A 14 5.37 5.75 35.61
CA VAL A 14 4.16 4.94 35.75
C VAL A 14 3.40 4.93 34.43
N ILE A 15 2.61 3.87 34.21
CA ILE A 15 1.71 3.78 33.07
C ILE A 15 0.30 4.16 33.54
N ILE A 16 -0.36 5.00 32.75
CA ILE A 16 -1.76 5.35 32.87
C ILE A 16 -2.53 4.60 31.79
N ASP A 17 -3.45 3.73 32.20
CA ASP A 17 -4.37 3.01 31.33
C ASP A 17 -5.74 3.74 31.29
N GLU A 18 -6.07 4.33 30.15
CA GLU A 18 -7.37 4.97 29.88
C GLU A 18 -8.33 4.06 29.08
N GLY A 19 -8.00 2.77 28.92
CA GLY A 19 -8.76 1.81 28.14
C GLY A 19 -8.88 2.24 26.68
N GLN A 20 -10.10 2.57 26.24
CA GLN A 20 -10.35 3.06 24.88
C GLN A 20 -9.61 4.36 24.55
N GLY A 21 -9.20 5.14 25.56
CA GLY A 21 -8.42 6.37 25.38
C GLY A 21 -6.91 6.15 25.17
N GLY A 22 -6.45 4.90 25.12
CA GLY A 22 -5.05 4.53 24.99
C GLY A 22 -4.30 4.46 26.34
N SER A 23 -3.01 4.16 26.26
CA SER A 23 -2.14 4.03 27.42
C SER A 23 -0.96 5.00 27.33
N TYR A 24 -0.60 5.63 28.43
CA TYR A 24 0.39 6.70 28.47
C TYR A 24 1.46 6.42 29.53
N LEU A 25 2.68 6.82 29.27
CA LEU A 25 3.77 6.82 30.24
C LEU A 25 3.89 8.22 30.83
N GLY A 26 4.02 8.31 32.14
CA GLY A 26 4.25 9.58 32.81
C GLY A 26 5.00 9.45 34.13
N MET A 27 5.46 10.59 34.65
CA MET A 27 6.16 10.69 35.91
C MET A 27 5.17 10.94 37.06
N LEU A 28 5.16 10.09 38.08
CA LEU A 28 4.30 10.28 39.25
C LEU A 28 4.85 11.41 40.13
N GLU A 29 4.20 12.57 40.16
CA GLU A 29 4.64 13.74 40.92
C GLU A 29 4.14 13.73 42.37
N ASP A 30 2.87 13.35 42.58
CA ASP A 30 2.25 13.36 43.90
C ASP A 30 1.20 12.26 44.08
N VAL A 31 0.91 11.90 45.33
CA VAL A 31 -0.08 10.90 45.72
C VAL A 31 -1.07 11.50 46.73
N ILE A 32 -2.26 11.84 46.25
CA ILE A 32 -3.35 12.39 47.05
C ILE A 32 -4.21 11.24 47.58
N ALA A 33 -4.16 11.00 48.89
CA ALA A 33 -4.88 9.89 49.52
C ALA A 33 -5.78 10.32 50.70
N PRO A 34 -6.97 10.88 50.42
CA PRO A 34 -7.90 11.32 51.46
C PRO A 34 -8.46 10.14 52.26
N PRO A 35 -8.79 10.31 53.55
CA PRO A 35 -9.38 9.25 54.35
C PRO A 35 -10.72 8.78 53.77
N ARG A 36 -10.90 7.46 53.66
CA ARG A 36 -12.10 6.77 53.13
C ARG A 36 -12.43 7.05 51.65
N LYS A 37 -11.50 7.60 50.86
CA LYS A 37 -11.64 7.75 49.41
C LYS A 37 -10.56 6.98 48.67
N THR A 38 -10.81 6.67 47.39
CA THR A 38 -9.78 6.16 46.48
C THR A 38 -8.66 7.18 46.36
N TRP A 39 -7.41 6.68 46.36
CA TRP A 39 -6.25 7.54 46.19
C TRP A 39 -6.10 7.94 44.71
N ARG A 40 -5.53 9.12 44.48
CA ARG A 40 -5.24 9.69 43.16
C ARG A 40 -3.77 10.01 43.07
N GLY A 41 -3.20 9.82 41.88
CA GLY A 41 -1.86 10.27 41.54
C GLY A 41 -1.93 11.49 40.64
N THR A 42 -1.04 12.44 40.86
CA THR A 42 -0.74 13.50 39.90
C THR A 42 0.40 13.01 39.03
N VAL A 43 0.18 12.89 37.73
CA VAL A 43 1.16 12.32 36.79
C VAL A 43 1.42 13.31 35.66
N GLN A 44 2.69 13.56 35.38
CA GLN A 44 3.11 14.34 34.21
C GLN A 44 3.34 13.40 33.03
N ILE A 45 2.61 13.59 31.94
CA ILE A 45 2.71 12.77 30.73
C ILE A 45 4.05 13.01 30.04
N GLN A 46 4.69 11.93 29.59
CA GLN A 46 5.99 11.96 28.90
C GLN A 46 5.92 11.24 27.54
N ALA A 47 5.15 10.17 27.43
CA ALA A 47 5.08 9.36 26.22
C ALA A 47 3.74 8.64 26.06
N VAL A 48 3.45 8.21 24.84
CA VAL A 48 2.32 7.36 24.47
C VAL A 48 2.82 5.92 24.38
N VAL A 49 2.19 5.02 25.13
CA VAL A 49 2.51 3.59 25.13
C VAL A 49 1.62 2.85 24.12
N GLU A 50 0.34 3.20 24.09
CA GLU A 50 -0.67 2.57 23.23
C GLU A 50 -1.65 3.62 22.73
N LEU A 51 -1.98 3.54 21.44
CA LEU A 51 -2.95 4.44 20.84
C LEU A 51 -4.38 4.13 21.32
N PRO A 52 -5.30 5.10 21.21
CA PRO A 52 -6.71 4.89 21.48
C PRO A 52 -7.31 3.77 20.62
N SER A 53 -8.44 3.23 21.06
CA SER A 53 -9.20 2.24 20.28
C SER A 53 -9.93 2.90 19.11
N PHE A 54 -10.21 2.09 18.09
CA PHE A 54 -11.13 2.46 17.03
C PHE A 54 -12.58 2.44 17.54
N LEU A 55 -13.37 3.41 17.11
CA LEU A 55 -14.82 3.41 17.30
C LEU A 55 -15.52 3.26 15.96
N PRO A 56 -16.49 2.34 15.85
CA PRO A 56 -17.38 2.30 14.70
C PRO A 56 -18.40 3.43 14.83
N GLU A 57 -18.33 4.44 13.96
CA GLU A 57 -19.34 5.48 13.84
C GLU A 57 -20.10 5.30 12.53
N LYS A 58 -21.29 4.69 12.62
CA LYS A 58 -22.32 4.48 11.58
C LYS A 58 -21.86 3.93 10.21
N ASP A 59 -20.89 4.54 9.55
CA ASP A 59 -20.31 4.14 8.26
C ASP A 59 -18.76 4.30 8.20
N GLU A 60 -18.10 4.84 9.24
CA GLU A 60 -16.65 5.02 9.29
C GLU A 60 -16.04 4.44 10.59
N ILE A 61 -14.81 3.91 10.48
CA ILE A 61 -14.00 3.50 11.63
C ILE A 61 -13.01 4.61 11.93
N THR A 62 -13.23 5.36 13.01
CA THR A 62 -12.36 6.48 13.39
C THR A 62 -11.48 6.11 14.59
N LEU A 63 -10.22 6.54 14.52
CA LEU A 63 -9.31 6.49 15.66
C LEU A 63 -9.60 7.65 16.59
N LEU A 64 -9.89 7.37 17.86
CA LEU A 64 -10.10 8.42 18.85
C LEU A 64 -8.87 9.33 18.99
N PRO A 65 -9.06 10.64 19.20
CA PRO A 65 -7.94 11.54 19.47
C PRO A 65 -7.27 11.20 20.80
N LEU A 66 -5.96 11.44 20.88
CA LEU A 66 -5.22 11.31 22.14
C LEU A 66 -5.84 12.21 23.21
N LYS A 67 -6.06 11.63 24.39
CA LYS A 67 -6.67 12.32 25.52
C LYS A 67 -5.72 13.34 26.16
N TYR A 68 -4.42 13.06 26.12
CA TYR A 68 -3.38 13.85 26.76
C TYR A 68 -2.28 14.25 25.77
N LYS A 69 -1.62 15.37 26.06
CA LYS A 69 -0.50 15.92 25.30
C LYS A 69 0.80 15.80 26.08
N ASP A 70 1.91 16.07 25.38
CA ASP A 70 3.24 16.11 25.99
C ASP A 70 3.27 17.08 27.18
N ARG A 71 3.79 16.60 28.33
CA ARG A 71 3.93 17.32 29.59
C ARG A 71 2.63 17.75 30.27
N ASP A 72 1.47 17.25 29.84
CA ASP A 72 0.23 17.47 30.57
C ASP A 72 0.35 16.89 31.98
N VAL A 73 -0.12 17.64 32.99
CA VAL A 73 -0.18 17.18 34.38
C VAL A 73 -1.61 16.79 34.69
N VAL A 74 -1.83 15.51 34.97
CA VAL A 74 -3.17 14.93 35.06
C VAL A 74 -3.40 14.21 36.39
N GLU A 75 -4.59 14.38 36.96
CA GLU A 75 -5.03 13.60 38.11
C GLU A 75 -5.71 12.31 37.65
N CYS A 76 -5.15 11.18 38.05
CA CYS A 76 -5.67 9.86 37.71
C CYS A 76 -5.88 9.01 38.96
N ILE A 77 -6.90 8.15 38.90
CA ILE A 77 -7.24 7.24 40.00
C ILE A 77 -6.23 6.09 40.06
N GLY A 78 -5.88 5.64 41.27
CA GLY A 78 -4.85 4.61 41.47
C GLY A 78 -5.10 3.25 40.80
N SER A 79 -6.35 2.96 40.39
CA SER A 79 -6.69 1.75 39.64
C SER A 79 -6.25 1.80 38.18
N LYS A 80 -6.06 3.00 37.61
CA LYS A 80 -5.55 3.21 36.24
C LYS A 80 -4.03 3.25 36.18
N LEU A 81 -3.36 3.24 37.34
CA LEU A 81 -1.92 3.37 37.46
C LEU A 81 -1.27 2.01 37.67
N SER A 82 -0.32 1.69 36.80
CA SER A 82 0.55 0.52 36.87
C SER A 82 2.01 0.94 36.79
N LEU A 83 2.91 0.04 37.20
CA LEU A 83 4.35 0.29 37.17
C LEU A 83 4.86 0.18 35.73
N ALA A 84 5.69 1.13 35.32
CA ALA A 84 6.35 1.07 34.02
C ALA A 84 7.50 0.05 34.03
N PRO A 85 7.66 -0.77 32.97
CA PRO A 85 8.82 -1.64 32.81
C PRO A 85 10.04 -0.81 32.33
N GLU A 86 10.98 -0.54 33.24
CA GLU A 86 12.26 0.18 33.06
C GLU A 86 12.22 1.51 32.27
N GLU A 87 13.35 2.24 32.25
CA GLU A 87 13.44 3.62 31.75
C GLU A 87 13.20 3.70 30.23
N ILE A 88 11.96 3.97 29.84
CA ILE A 88 11.62 4.32 28.47
C ILE A 88 12.09 5.77 28.23
N SER A 89 13.28 5.89 27.65
CA SER A 89 13.87 7.15 27.20
C SER A 89 13.43 7.48 25.77
N THR A 90 12.14 7.69 25.55
CA THR A 90 11.63 8.16 24.25
C THR A 90 10.88 9.47 24.42
N SER A 91 10.99 10.34 23.41
CA SER A 91 10.19 11.57 23.37
C SER A 91 8.73 11.23 23.10
N PHE A 92 7.81 12.11 23.49
CA PHE A 92 6.38 11.94 23.25
C PHE A 92 6.08 11.67 21.77
N GLN A 93 6.66 12.46 20.87
CA GLN A 93 6.45 12.29 19.43
C GLN A 93 6.96 10.93 18.92
N GLN A 94 8.18 10.54 19.30
CA GLN A 94 8.75 9.27 18.87
C GLN A 94 7.98 8.07 19.45
N SER A 95 7.47 8.20 20.68
CA SER A 95 6.63 7.16 21.28
C SER A 95 5.28 7.01 20.56
N MET A 96 4.71 8.12 20.07
CA MET A 96 3.47 8.12 19.28
C MET A 96 3.70 7.46 17.91
N GLU A 97 4.79 7.80 17.22
CA GLU A 97 5.17 7.16 15.95
C GLU A 97 5.37 5.65 16.12
N ASN A 98 6.11 5.24 17.15
CA ASN A 98 6.32 3.81 17.44
C ASN A 98 5.01 3.09 17.80
N ALA A 99 4.12 3.72 18.56
CA ALA A 99 2.82 3.17 18.89
C ALA A 99 1.94 3.01 17.63
N ALA A 100 2.01 3.95 16.69
CA ALA A 100 1.31 3.87 15.41
C ALA A 100 1.86 2.73 14.53
N ILE A 101 3.18 2.62 14.40
CA ILE A 101 3.83 1.55 13.63
C ILE A 101 3.46 0.17 14.19
N ARG A 102 3.55 0.00 15.52
CA ARG A 102 3.17 -1.25 16.18
C ARG A 102 1.70 -1.59 15.93
N ARG A 103 0.81 -0.60 16.04
CA ARG A 103 -0.62 -0.79 15.80
C ARG A 103 -0.91 -1.17 14.35
N LEU A 104 -0.20 -0.59 13.39
CA LEU A 104 -0.31 -0.94 11.97
C LEU A 104 0.11 -2.40 11.74
N GLN A 105 1.23 -2.83 12.33
CA GLN A 105 1.71 -4.20 12.24
C GLN A 105 0.70 -5.21 12.82
N GLU A 106 0.14 -4.92 14.00
CA GLU A 106 -0.92 -5.73 14.60
C GLU A 106 -2.15 -5.87 13.68
N LEU A 107 -2.56 -4.81 12.99
CA LEU A 107 -3.68 -4.83 12.05
C LEU A 107 -3.34 -5.66 10.79
N MET A 108 -2.12 -5.56 10.27
CA MET A 108 -1.68 -6.36 9.13
C MET A 108 -1.69 -7.86 9.47
N GLU A 109 -1.19 -8.23 10.64
CA GLU A 109 -1.22 -9.62 11.13
C GLU A 109 -2.67 -10.11 11.33
N GLN A 110 -3.56 -9.24 11.83
CA GLN A 110 -4.99 -9.57 11.95
C GLN A 110 -5.66 -9.77 10.60
N LYS A 111 -5.39 -8.91 9.61
CA LYS A 111 -5.88 -9.05 8.23
C LYS A 111 -5.44 -10.39 7.64
N GLU A 112 -4.15 -10.71 7.73
CA GLU A 112 -3.61 -11.98 7.24
C GLU A 112 -4.25 -13.18 7.96
N SER A 113 -4.40 -13.12 9.29
CA SER A 113 -5.07 -14.19 10.06
C SER A 113 -6.54 -14.36 9.68
N LEU A 114 -7.25 -13.28 9.41
CA LEU A 114 -8.65 -13.32 8.98
C LEU A 114 -8.78 -13.91 7.58
N ALA A 115 -7.92 -13.51 6.63
CA ALA A 115 -7.88 -14.08 5.28
C ALA A 115 -7.65 -15.61 5.31
N HIS A 116 -6.70 -16.07 6.14
CA HIS A 116 -6.48 -17.52 6.31
C HIS A 116 -7.71 -18.24 6.89
N LYS A 117 -8.43 -17.63 7.83
CA LYS A 117 -9.66 -18.20 8.40
C LYS A 117 -10.79 -18.23 7.38
N GLN A 118 -10.93 -17.17 6.58
CA GLN A 118 -11.90 -17.09 5.48
C GLN A 118 -11.66 -18.22 4.48
N LYS A 119 -10.44 -18.36 3.98
CA LYS A 119 -10.06 -19.44 3.05
C LYS A 119 -10.32 -20.84 3.62
N ALA A 120 -10.05 -21.06 4.91
CA ALA A 120 -10.36 -22.33 5.56
C ALA A 120 -11.87 -22.61 5.63
N LEU A 121 -12.68 -21.56 5.79
CA LEU A 121 -14.14 -21.67 5.81
C LEU A 121 -14.71 -21.95 4.41
N GLU A 122 -14.19 -21.30 3.37
CA GLU A 122 -14.54 -21.56 1.97
C GLU A 122 -14.25 -23.02 1.59
N GLN A 123 -13.06 -23.52 1.92
CA GLN A 123 -12.70 -24.92 1.71
C GLN A 123 -13.64 -25.88 2.46
N PHE A 124 -14.06 -25.51 3.68
CA PHE A 124 -15.00 -26.31 4.45
C PHE A 124 -16.39 -26.36 3.78
N VAL A 125 -16.87 -25.22 3.28
CA VAL A 125 -18.14 -25.10 2.55
C VAL A 125 -18.13 -25.98 1.29
N ASP A 126 -17.08 -25.85 0.47
CA ASP A 126 -16.91 -26.64 -0.76
C ASP A 126 -16.87 -28.14 -0.47
N ALA A 127 -16.10 -28.55 0.55
CA ALA A 127 -15.96 -29.95 0.93
C ALA A 127 -17.29 -30.58 1.39
N HIS A 128 -18.24 -29.78 1.86
CA HIS A 128 -19.55 -30.23 2.33
C HIS A 128 -20.67 -29.96 1.33
N GLY A 129 -20.36 -29.47 0.12
CA GLY A 129 -21.33 -29.18 -0.93
C GLY A 129 -22.39 -28.15 -0.51
N LEU A 130 -22.03 -27.26 0.42
CA LEU A 130 -22.89 -26.18 0.86
C LEU A 130 -22.78 -25.03 -0.14
N SER A 131 -23.90 -24.44 -0.54
CA SER A 131 -23.88 -23.19 -1.31
C SER A 131 -23.93 -22.05 -0.32
N LEU A 132 -22.90 -21.19 -0.31
CA LEU A 132 -23.02 -19.89 0.33
C LEU A 132 -24.03 -19.04 -0.47
N PRO A 133 -24.85 -18.20 0.19
CA PRO A 133 -25.57 -17.13 -0.49
C PRO A 133 -24.58 -16.29 -1.31
N GLU A 134 -25.01 -15.75 -2.47
CA GLU A 134 -24.18 -14.84 -3.28
C GLU A 134 -23.62 -13.67 -2.45
N GLU A 135 -24.35 -13.22 -1.42
CA GLU A 135 -23.92 -12.19 -0.46
C GLU A 135 -22.75 -12.60 0.46
N ALA A 136 -22.47 -13.90 0.59
CA ALA A 136 -21.39 -14.45 1.42
C ALA A 136 -20.21 -14.99 0.59
N GLN A 137 -20.34 -14.97 -0.74
CA GLN A 137 -19.21 -15.06 -1.67
C GLN A 137 -18.61 -13.66 -1.79
N MET A 138 -18.03 -13.17 -0.69
CA MET A 138 -17.17 -12.00 -0.76
C MET A 138 -15.90 -12.46 -1.48
N ASP A 139 -15.86 -12.21 -2.79
CA ASP A 139 -14.60 -12.10 -3.51
C ASP A 139 -13.65 -11.18 -2.70
N GLU A 140 -12.36 -11.40 -2.82
CA GLU A 140 -11.31 -10.51 -2.31
C GLU A 140 -11.33 -9.13 -3.02
N THR A 141 -12.51 -8.51 -3.18
CA THR A 141 -12.64 -7.10 -3.53
C THR A 141 -12.55 -6.28 -2.26
N GLU A 142 -11.31 -5.94 -1.93
CA GLU A 142 -11.01 -4.68 -1.26
C GLU A 142 -11.86 -3.56 -1.90
N ASP A 143 -12.67 -2.89 -1.08
CA ASP A 143 -13.26 -1.57 -1.32
C ASP A 143 -13.96 -1.37 -2.70
N GLU A 144 -15.22 -1.80 -2.82
CA GLU A 144 -16.15 -1.38 -3.89
C GLU A 144 -16.61 0.09 -3.76
N GLU A 145 -15.73 0.99 -3.34
CA GLU A 145 -15.88 2.42 -3.58
C GLU A 145 -14.71 2.88 -4.45
N ASP A 146 -14.97 2.83 -5.76
CA ASP A 146 -14.14 3.23 -6.91
C ASP A 146 -13.06 2.22 -7.36
N GLU A 147 -13.46 1.09 -7.98
CA GLU A 147 -12.52 0.23 -8.74
C GLU A 147 -11.91 0.92 -9.98
N ALA A 148 -12.42 2.09 -10.39
CA ALA A 148 -11.93 2.80 -11.56
C ALA A 148 -11.68 4.28 -11.27
N ILE A 149 -10.59 4.83 -11.80
CA ILE A 149 -10.27 6.24 -11.75
C ILE A 149 -10.85 6.92 -13.00
N ALA A 150 -11.67 7.94 -12.79
CA ALA A 150 -12.21 8.75 -13.87
C ALA A 150 -11.22 9.84 -14.29
N TYR A 151 -11.02 9.95 -15.59
CA TYR A 151 -10.22 10.99 -16.24
C TYR A 151 -11.05 11.72 -17.27
N THR A 152 -10.70 12.97 -17.53
CA THR A 152 -11.31 13.80 -18.57
C THR A 152 -10.32 14.09 -19.68
N PHE A 153 -10.77 13.95 -20.93
CA PHE A 153 -9.94 14.17 -22.11
C PHE A 153 -9.74 15.64 -22.42
N HIS A 154 -8.48 16.02 -22.60
CA HIS A 154 -8.06 17.39 -22.86
C HIS A 154 -7.03 17.46 -23.99
N TYR A 155 -7.13 18.52 -24.79
CA TYR A 155 -6.10 18.91 -25.75
C TYR A 155 -5.51 20.26 -25.39
N GLU A 156 -4.30 20.26 -24.81
CA GLU A 156 -3.59 21.46 -24.39
C GLU A 156 -2.16 21.49 -24.92
N ASN A 157 -1.70 22.68 -25.34
CA ASN A 157 -0.32 22.90 -25.83
C ASN A 157 0.14 21.96 -26.96
N GLY A 158 -0.79 21.41 -27.75
CA GLY A 158 -0.48 20.48 -28.84
C GLY A 158 -0.42 19.01 -28.42
N MET A 159 -0.69 18.69 -27.15
CA MET A 159 -0.65 17.35 -26.59
C MET A 159 -2.04 16.88 -26.16
N TYR A 160 -2.28 15.58 -26.28
CA TYR A 160 -3.50 14.92 -25.79
C TYR A 160 -3.25 14.36 -24.39
N LEU A 161 -4.10 14.73 -23.43
CA LEU A 161 -3.95 14.42 -22.02
C LEU A 161 -5.27 13.92 -21.42
N LEU A 162 -5.15 13.14 -20.36
CA LEU A 162 -6.24 12.73 -19.47
C LEU A 162 -6.02 13.37 -18.10
N LEU A 163 -6.98 14.14 -17.59
CA LEU A 163 -6.90 14.79 -16.28
C LEU A 163 -7.84 14.11 -15.28
N ASP A 164 -7.34 13.74 -14.10
CA ASP A 164 -8.15 13.23 -13.01
C ASP A 164 -8.87 14.36 -12.22
N GLU A 165 -9.63 14.01 -11.19
CA GLU A 165 -10.32 15.00 -10.33
C GLU A 165 -9.37 15.96 -9.60
N ARG A 166 -8.11 15.54 -9.37
CA ARG A 166 -7.05 16.32 -8.73
C ARG A 166 -6.25 17.16 -9.72
N LYS A 167 -6.57 17.08 -11.03
CA LYS A 167 -5.86 17.69 -12.15
C LYS A 167 -4.45 17.13 -12.35
N GLU A 168 -4.20 15.91 -11.91
CA GLU A 168 -3.03 15.15 -12.30
C GLU A 168 -3.20 14.73 -13.77
N ALA A 169 -2.16 14.99 -14.57
CA ALA A 169 -2.19 14.75 -16.00
C ALA A 169 -1.54 13.42 -16.36
N LEU A 170 -2.28 12.61 -17.09
CA LEU A 170 -1.83 11.39 -17.74
C LEU A 170 -1.63 11.69 -19.23
N ALA A 171 -0.39 11.59 -19.70
CA ALA A 171 -0.09 11.72 -21.13
C ALA A 171 -0.64 10.51 -21.90
N LEU A 172 -1.29 10.76 -23.04
CA LEU A 172 -1.86 9.69 -23.86
C LEU A 172 -0.85 9.04 -24.81
N GLU A 173 0.22 9.76 -25.17
CA GLU A 173 1.31 9.21 -25.98
C GLU A 173 1.95 8.02 -25.26
N GLU A 174 1.94 6.85 -25.89
CA GLU A 174 2.42 5.57 -25.33
C GLU A 174 1.75 5.14 -24.02
N CYS A 175 0.51 5.58 -23.78
CA CYS A 175 -0.26 5.18 -22.60
C CYS A 175 -0.47 3.64 -22.59
N PRO A 176 0.00 2.91 -21.55
CA PRO A 176 -0.08 1.45 -21.50
C PRO A 176 -1.43 0.92 -20.95
N PHE A 177 -2.35 1.83 -20.61
CA PHE A 177 -3.60 1.50 -19.96
C PHE A 177 -4.70 1.19 -20.97
N GLU A 178 -5.49 0.19 -20.63
CA GLU A 178 -6.79 -0.03 -21.26
C GLU A 178 -7.79 0.95 -20.65
N LEU A 179 -8.45 1.71 -21.50
CA LEU A 179 -9.36 2.78 -21.16
C LEU A 179 -10.78 2.34 -21.46
N GLN A 180 -11.73 2.68 -20.59
CA GLN A 180 -13.15 2.53 -20.87
C GLN A 180 -13.77 3.90 -21.13
N TRP A 181 -14.66 3.99 -22.11
CA TRP A 181 -15.40 5.22 -22.41
C TRP A 181 -16.81 4.88 -22.89
N VAL A 182 -17.69 5.88 -22.88
CA VAL A 182 -19.03 5.76 -23.44
C VAL A 182 -19.04 6.38 -24.84
N ASN A 183 -19.43 5.60 -25.85
CA ASN A 183 -19.50 6.08 -27.24
C ASN A 183 -20.74 6.96 -27.49
N GLU A 184 -20.88 7.51 -28.71
CA GLU A 184 -22.03 8.35 -29.07
C GLU A 184 -23.39 7.61 -29.01
N ASN A 185 -23.37 6.27 -29.04
CA ASN A 185 -24.56 5.42 -28.93
C ASN A 185 -24.89 5.03 -27.49
N ASN A 186 -24.19 5.58 -26.50
CA ASN A 186 -24.34 5.28 -25.08
C ASN A 186 -23.97 3.82 -24.71
N GLU A 187 -23.03 3.24 -25.45
CA GLU A 187 -22.45 1.91 -25.17
C GLU A 187 -21.07 2.09 -24.52
N THR A 188 -20.79 1.28 -23.50
CA THR A 188 -19.46 1.22 -22.89
C THR A 188 -18.50 0.49 -23.82
N CYS A 189 -17.43 1.15 -24.22
CA CYS A 189 -16.35 0.61 -25.03
C CYS A 189 -15.08 0.53 -24.20
N THR A 190 -14.28 -0.51 -24.45
CA THR A 190 -12.94 -0.71 -23.89
C THR A 190 -11.92 -0.73 -25.01
N GLY A 191 -10.73 -0.17 -24.77
CA GLY A 191 -9.66 -0.14 -25.76
C GLY A 191 -8.45 0.70 -25.34
N HIS A 192 -7.63 1.10 -26.31
CA HIS A 192 -6.37 1.82 -26.08
C HIS A 192 -6.26 3.08 -26.93
N TYR A 193 -5.37 3.99 -26.52
CA TYR A 193 -5.00 5.13 -27.34
C TYR A 193 -4.13 4.66 -28.53
N GLU A 194 -4.42 5.17 -29.73
CA GLU A 194 -3.65 4.89 -30.94
C GLU A 194 -2.72 6.09 -31.22
N GLU A 195 -3.23 7.11 -31.90
CA GLU A 195 -2.50 8.34 -32.22
C GLU A 195 -3.46 9.50 -32.48
N ASN A 196 -2.94 10.75 -32.43
CA ASN A 196 -3.66 11.96 -32.83
C ASN A 196 -5.05 12.13 -32.19
N GLY A 197 -5.20 11.82 -30.90
CA GLY A 197 -6.50 11.94 -30.22
C GLY A 197 -7.51 10.85 -30.60
N THR A 198 -7.05 9.75 -31.18
CA THR A 198 -7.91 8.61 -31.58
C THR A 198 -7.67 7.41 -30.69
N PHE A 199 -8.76 6.75 -30.30
CA PHE A 199 -8.79 5.56 -29.48
C PHE A 199 -9.32 4.40 -30.31
N MET A 200 -8.79 3.20 -30.12
CA MET A 200 -9.25 1.99 -30.80
C MET A 200 -9.88 1.06 -29.78
N SER A 201 -11.16 0.72 -29.97
CA SER A 201 -11.83 -0.29 -29.15
C SER A 201 -11.27 -1.68 -29.44
N ASN A 202 -11.46 -2.61 -28.50
CA ASN A 202 -11.08 -4.02 -28.67
C ASN A 202 -11.80 -4.69 -29.87
N ASP A 203 -12.96 -4.16 -30.27
CA ASP A 203 -13.70 -4.57 -31.47
C ASP A 203 -13.17 -3.93 -32.77
N GLY A 204 -12.09 -3.15 -32.69
CA GLY A 204 -11.44 -2.50 -33.83
C GLY A 204 -12.12 -1.22 -34.32
N VAL A 205 -13.02 -0.64 -33.52
CA VAL A 205 -13.71 0.61 -33.88
C VAL A 205 -12.91 1.79 -33.38
N ARG A 206 -12.62 2.75 -34.27
CA ARG A 206 -11.96 4.00 -33.91
C ARG A 206 -12.95 5.01 -33.32
N PHE A 207 -12.53 5.66 -32.25
CA PHE A 207 -13.28 6.66 -31.52
C PHE A 207 -12.41 7.92 -31.34
N SER A 208 -12.96 9.08 -31.70
CA SER A 208 -12.31 10.38 -31.48
C SER A 208 -13.15 11.16 -30.47
N PRO A 209 -12.76 11.21 -29.18
CA PRO A 209 -13.52 11.92 -28.15
C PRO A 209 -13.56 13.43 -28.39
N LYS A 210 -14.53 14.07 -27.73
CA LYS A 210 -14.59 15.53 -27.63
C LYS A 210 -13.88 15.98 -26.36
N GLU A 211 -13.49 17.24 -26.31
CA GLU A 211 -12.98 17.87 -25.09
C GLU A 211 -13.95 17.61 -23.91
N GLY A 212 -13.42 17.13 -22.78
CA GLY A 212 -14.18 16.78 -21.59
C GLY A 212 -14.86 15.40 -21.63
N THR A 213 -14.62 14.56 -22.66
CA THR A 213 -15.07 13.16 -22.63
C THR A 213 -14.42 12.42 -21.45
N VAL A 214 -15.24 11.68 -20.71
CA VAL A 214 -14.79 10.92 -19.55
C VAL A 214 -14.28 9.54 -20.00
N PHE A 215 -13.10 9.19 -19.51
CA PHE A 215 -12.50 7.87 -19.61
C PHE A 215 -12.34 7.30 -18.20
N THR A 216 -12.47 5.99 -18.05
CA THR A 216 -12.22 5.30 -16.79
C THR A 216 -11.09 4.30 -16.95
N ILE A 217 -10.23 4.21 -15.95
CA ILE A 217 -9.13 3.25 -15.90
C ILE A 217 -9.26 2.45 -14.61
N ASP A 218 -9.34 1.13 -14.73
CA ASP A 218 -9.36 0.22 -13.58
C ASP A 218 -8.10 0.42 -12.71
N LYS A 219 -8.28 0.62 -11.40
CA LYS A 219 -7.21 0.79 -10.41
C LYS A 219 -6.23 -0.38 -10.40
N LYS A 220 -6.68 -1.60 -10.73
CA LYS A 220 -5.83 -2.80 -10.85
C LYS A 220 -4.77 -2.64 -11.95
N GLN A 221 -5.03 -1.81 -12.96
CA GLN A 221 -4.03 -1.49 -13.97
C GLN A 221 -2.91 -0.58 -13.45
N PHE A 222 -3.10 0.07 -12.29
CA PHE A 222 -2.06 0.83 -11.59
C PHE A 222 -1.23 -0.03 -10.63
N ASP A 223 -1.50 -1.34 -10.55
CA ASP A 223 -0.63 -2.27 -9.84
C ASP A 223 0.79 -2.22 -10.48
N PRO A 224 1.83 -1.87 -9.70
CA PRO A 224 3.18 -1.69 -10.23
C PRO A 224 3.73 -2.93 -10.94
N TYR A 225 3.30 -4.12 -10.50
CA TYR A 225 3.73 -5.38 -11.06
C TYR A 225 2.97 -5.76 -12.33
N VAL A 226 1.66 -5.50 -12.38
CA VAL A 226 0.88 -5.66 -13.62
C VAL A 226 1.45 -4.77 -14.72
N ILE A 227 1.80 -3.53 -14.39
CA ILE A 227 2.45 -2.60 -15.32
C ILE A 227 3.81 -3.14 -15.74
N PHE A 228 4.62 -3.59 -14.78
CA PHE A 228 5.93 -4.17 -15.07
C PHE A 228 5.84 -5.36 -16.03
N GLN A 229 4.84 -6.24 -15.88
CA GLN A 229 4.65 -7.36 -16.80
C GLN A 229 4.30 -6.89 -18.22
N LYS A 230 3.46 -5.85 -18.35
CA LYS A 230 3.08 -5.26 -19.64
C LYS A 230 4.23 -4.49 -20.31
N GLU A 231 5.14 -3.95 -19.50
CA GLU A 231 6.34 -3.22 -19.95
C GLU A 231 7.40 -4.14 -20.58
N LEU A 232 7.52 -5.37 -20.08
CA LEU A 232 8.51 -6.31 -20.58
C LEU A 232 8.15 -6.81 -21.98
N GLU A 233 9.13 -6.84 -22.88
CA GLU A 233 8.97 -7.59 -24.12
C GLU A 233 8.70 -9.08 -23.82
N PRO A 234 7.93 -9.79 -24.66
CA PRO A 234 7.59 -11.19 -24.40
C PRO A 234 8.80 -12.10 -24.13
N GLY A 235 9.95 -11.81 -24.76
CA GLY A 235 11.19 -12.55 -24.54
C GLY A 235 11.83 -12.28 -23.17
N ALA A 236 11.76 -11.04 -22.68
CA ALA A 236 12.21 -10.67 -21.35
C ALA A 236 11.33 -11.30 -20.27
N LEU A 237 10.00 -11.23 -20.44
CA LEU A 237 9.03 -11.83 -19.53
C LEU A 237 9.24 -13.35 -19.41
N GLN A 238 9.39 -14.05 -20.53
CA GLN A 238 9.67 -15.48 -20.51
C GLN A 238 11.00 -15.82 -19.81
N SER A 239 12.01 -14.95 -19.94
CA SER A 239 13.31 -15.13 -19.29
C SER A 239 13.23 -14.95 -17.76
N LEU A 240 12.42 -13.99 -17.31
CA LEU A 240 12.06 -13.81 -15.91
C LEU A 240 11.30 -15.04 -15.38
N GLU A 241 10.26 -15.50 -16.07
CA GLU A 241 9.46 -16.68 -15.69
C GLU A 241 10.30 -17.94 -15.50
N LYS A 242 11.16 -18.26 -16.48
CA LYS A 242 12.08 -19.41 -16.40
C LYS A 242 13.00 -19.30 -15.19
N SER A 243 13.46 -18.09 -14.88
CA SER A 243 14.33 -17.84 -13.73
C SER A 243 13.57 -18.03 -12.43
N LEU A 244 12.37 -17.46 -12.29
CA LEU A 244 11.49 -17.65 -11.13
C LEU A 244 11.24 -19.15 -10.86
N GLN A 245 10.89 -19.90 -11.90
CA GLN A 245 10.70 -21.35 -11.80
C GLN A 245 11.96 -22.08 -11.30
N SER A 246 13.16 -21.66 -11.72
CA SER A 246 14.43 -22.25 -11.27
C SER A 246 14.72 -22.00 -9.78
N PHE A 247 14.08 -21.00 -9.19
CA PHE A 247 14.11 -20.71 -7.75
C PHE A 247 12.86 -21.23 -7.01
N GLY A 248 11.97 -21.95 -7.70
CA GLY A 248 10.78 -22.56 -7.10
C GLY A 248 9.69 -21.56 -6.75
N VAL A 249 9.64 -20.41 -7.44
CA VAL A 249 8.60 -19.37 -7.27
C VAL A 249 7.91 -19.07 -8.60
N SER A 250 6.71 -18.48 -8.52
CA SER A 250 5.91 -17.97 -9.63
C SER A 250 5.54 -16.51 -9.37
N HIS A 251 4.81 -15.89 -10.30
CA HIS A 251 4.27 -14.55 -10.11
C HIS A 251 3.39 -14.41 -8.86
N ASP A 252 2.65 -15.47 -8.50
CA ASP A 252 1.75 -15.51 -7.33
C ASP A 252 2.51 -15.43 -5.99
N HIS A 253 3.82 -15.60 -6.01
CA HIS A 253 4.68 -15.52 -4.83
C HIS A 253 5.27 -14.11 -4.62
N LEU A 254 4.87 -13.14 -5.44
CA LEU A 254 5.30 -11.75 -5.29
C LEU A 254 4.72 -11.16 -4.00
N VAL A 255 5.57 -10.48 -3.25
CA VAL A 255 5.22 -9.77 -2.01
C VAL A 255 5.27 -8.27 -2.20
N ASP A 256 6.22 -7.78 -3.01
CA ASP A 256 6.43 -6.35 -3.23
C ASP A 256 7.04 -6.10 -4.61
N CYS A 257 6.61 -5.02 -5.26
CA CYS A 257 7.16 -4.54 -6.53
C CYS A 257 7.26 -3.02 -6.53
N HIS A 258 8.50 -2.54 -6.58
CA HIS A 258 8.79 -1.14 -6.82
C HIS A 258 9.14 -0.93 -8.30
N ASN A 259 8.18 -0.43 -9.09
CA ASN A 259 8.37 -0.10 -10.50
C ASN A 259 8.84 1.35 -10.68
N ALA A 260 10.13 1.53 -10.94
CA ALA A 260 10.76 2.81 -11.17
C ALA A 260 10.45 3.38 -12.56
N LEU A 261 10.15 2.56 -13.57
CA LEU A 261 9.88 3.04 -14.92
C LEU A 261 8.54 3.76 -15.01
N LEU A 262 7.51 3.26 -14.33
CA LEU A 262 6.20 3.94 -14.24
C LEU A 262 6.34 5.39 -13.74
N THR A 263 7.13 5.58 -12.69
CA THR A 263 7.41 6.91 -12.13
C THR A 263 8.11 7.81 -13.16
N GLN A 264 8.97 7.24 -14.02
CA GLN A 264 9.63 8.00 -15.07
C GLN A 264 8.68 8.34 -16.21
N PHE A 265 7.83 7.41 -16.66
CA PHE A 265 6.83 7.67 -17.70
C PHE A 265 5.87 8.79 -17.31
N LEU A 266 5.30 8.72 -16.09
CA LEU A 266 4.36 9.73 -15.58
C LEU A 266 4.99 11.13 -15.43
N LEU A 267 6.32 11.22 -15.28
CA LEU A 267 7.04 12.48 -15.02
C LEU A 267 7.88 12.97 -16.21
N SER A 268 7.88 12.26 -17.33
CA SER A 268 8.81 12.53 -18.43
C SER A 268 8.16 13.33 -19.56
N GLU A 269 8.25 14.65 -19.47
CA GLU A 269 8.00 15.51 -20.64
C GLU A 269 9.13 15.30 -21.67
N GLY A 270 8.83 14.58 -22.76
CA GLY A 270 9.65 14.56 -23.98
C GLY A 270 11.03 13.88 -23.88
N ARG A 271 11.22 12.92 -22.95
CA ARG A 271 12.45 12.12 -22.89
C ARG A 271 12.32 10.88 -23.76
N THR A 272 13.37 10.59 -24.53
CA THR A 272 13.46 9.41 -25.41
C THR A 272 14.40 8.34 -24.87
N SER A 273 14.92 8.49 -23.65
CA SER A 273 15.80 7.52 -23.02
C SER A 273 15.51 7.39 -21.54
N PHE A 274 15.38 6.14 -21.10
CA PHE A 274 14.99 5.77 -19.74
C PHE A 274 15.94 4.70 -19.23
N GLN A 275 16.40 4.87 -18.00
CA GLN A 275 17.21 3.87 -17.33
C GLN A 275 16.86 3.83 -15.84
N GLY A 276 16.93 2.66 -15.25
CA GLY A 276 16.57 2.51 -13.85
C GLY A 276 16.66 1.08 -13.35
N VAL A 277 16.16 0.90 -12.13
CA VAL A 277 16.13 -0.38 -11.45
C VAL A 277 14.77 -0.55 -10.78
N ASN A 278 14.05 -1.61 -11.15
CA ASN A 278 12.88 -2.08 -10.41
C ASN A 278 13.34 -3.09 -9.35
N PHE A 279 12.65 -3.11 -8.22
CA PHE A 279 12.89 -4.08 -7.15
C PHE A 279 11.66 -4.95 -6.98
N LEU A 280 11.85 -6.27 -7.01
CA LEU A 280 10.79 -7.23 -6.79
C LEU A 280 11.20 -8.18 -5.67
N THR A 281 10.27 -8.44 -4.76
CA THR A 281 10.49 -9.38 -3.66
C THR A 281 9.51 -10.53 -3.79
N TYR A 282 10.02 -11.76 -3.86
CA TYR A 282 9.23 -12.97 -3.87
C TYR A 282 9.44 -13.76 -2.58
N ARG A 283 8.39 -14.40 -2.07
CA ARG A 283 8.45 -15.30 -0.92
C ARG A 283 7.97 -16.68 -1.32
N GLY A 284 8.92 -17.59 -1.44
CA GLY A 284 8.66 -19.01 -1.72
C GLY A 284 8.78 -19.87 -0.47
N SER A 285 8.54 -21.18 -0.63
CA SER A 285 8.73 -22.18 0.43
C SER A 285 10.18 -22.30 0.92
N GLN A 286 11.15 -21.85 0.11
CA GLN A 286 12.59 -21.91 0.42
C GLN A 286 13.17 -20.61 0.99
N GLY A 287 12.34 -19.59 1.21
CA GLY A 287 12.75 -18.28 1.74
C GLY A 287 12.46 -17.11 0.79
N ILE A 288 13.09 -15.98 1.06
CA ILE A 288 12.92 -14.75 0.27
C ILE A 288 13.90 -14.72 -0.92
N ILE A 289 13.39 -14.26 -2.06
CA ILE A 289 14.17 -14.01 -3.28
C ILE A 289 13.96 -12.55 -3.66
N MET A 290 15.06 -11.81 -3.74
CA MET A 290 15.07 -10.45 -4.25
C MET A 290 15.47 -10.47 -5.72
N VAL A 291 14.73 -9.73 -6.54
CA VAL A 291 15.03 -9.54 -7.96
C VAL A 291 15.25 -8.05 -8.21
N GLN A 292 16.42 -7.72 -8.74
CA GLN A 292 16.72 -6.37 -9.23
C GLN A 292 16.62 -6.40 -10.75
N HIS A 293 15.68 -5.65 -11.31
CA HIS A 293 15.51 -5.52 -12.74
C HIS A 293 16.09 -4.20 -13.22
N HIS A 294 17.24 -4.25 -13.84
CA HIS A 294 17.85 -3.10 -14.51
C HIS A 294 17.30 -2.99 -15.92
N PHE A 295 16.80 -1.81 -16.27
CA PHE A 295 16.32 -1.51 -17.62
C PHE A 295 17.09 -0.33 -18.23
N ASP A 296 17.30 -0.40 -19.54
CA ASP A 296 17.67 0.72 -20.41
C ASP A 296 16.76 0.67 -21.64
N ARG A 297 16.16 1.81 -21.96
CA ARG A 297 15.24 2.01 -23.09
C ARG A 297 15.71 3.23 -23.86
N LYS A 298 15.77 3.12 -25.18
CA LYS A 298 15.88 4.28 -26.09
C LYS A 298 14.76 4.22 -27.12
N LEU A 299 13.80 5.11 -26.94
CA LEU A 299 12.65 5.27 -27.81
C LEU A 299 13.03 6.08 -29.05
N HIS A 300 12.62 5.62 -30.23
CA HIS A 300 12.89 6.30 -31.48
C HIS A 300 11.61 6.46 -32.31
N ASN A 301 11.16 7.70 -32.54
CA ASN A 301 9.92 8.01 -33.29
C ASN A 301 9.84 7.43 -34.72
N GLN A 302 10.95 6.93 -35.29
CA GLN A 302 11.03 6.42 -36.66
C GLN A 302 11.94 5.18 -36.82
N LYS A 303 12.38 4.56 -35.71
CA LYS A 303 13.22 3.36 -35.72
C LYS A 303 12.77 2.41 -34.62
N ASN A 304 13.20 1.17 -34.68
CA ASN A 304 12.92 0.22 -33.60
C ASN A 304 13.66 0.65 -32.33
N ASP A 305 13.00 0.50 -31.19
CA ASP A 305 13.52 0.90 -29.89
C ASP A 305 14.67 0.00 -29.46
N GLU A 306 15.63 0.56 -28.72
CA GLU A 306 16.68 -0.22 -28.08
C GLU A 306 16.20 -0.61 -26.68
N ILE A 307 16.08 -1.91 -26.43
CA ILE A 307 15.57 -2.49 -25.17
C ILE A 307 16.60 -3.42 -24.57
N TYR A 308 17.04 -3.09 -23.36
CA TYR A 308 17.94 -3.89 -22.54
C TYR A 308 17.34 -4.14 -21.16
N ASP A 309 17.29 -5.40 -20.75
CA ASP A 309 16.79 -5.84 -19.45
C ASP A 309 17.79 -6.78 -18.78
N ARG A 310 18.05 -6.56 -17.50
CA ARG A 310 18.88 -7.45 -16.69
C ARG A 310 18.22 -7.71 -15.35
N PHE A 311 17.92 -8.99 -15.10
CA PHE A 311 17.37 -9.50 -13.86
C PHE A 311 18.48 -10.10 -13.00
N GLU A 312 18.71 -9.55 -11.81
CA GLU A 312 19.57 -10.12 -10.79
C GLU A 312 18.75 -10.74 -9.66
N PHE A 313 18.85 -12.06 -9.51
CA PHE A 313 18.20 -12.81 -8.44
C PHE A 313 19.19 -13.00 -7.29
N THR A 314 18.75 -12.74 -6.06
CA THR A 314 19.51 -13.01 -4.84
C THR A 314 18.62 -13.69 -3.82
N THR A 315 19.02 -14.86 -3.33
CA THR A 315 18.34 -15.54 -2.21
C THR A 315 18.96 -15.16 -0.87
N GLU A 316 18.23 -15.37 0.22
CA GLU A 316 18.74 -15.20 1.59
C GLU A 316 19.97 -16.07 1.90
N GLN A 317 20.13 -17.19 1.19
CA GLN A 317 21.28 -18.09 1.32
C GLN A 317 22.49 -17.62 0.48
N GLY A 318 22.39 -16.46 -0.17
CA GLY A 318 23.45 -15.88 -1.00
C GLY A 318 23.58 -16.50 -2.39
N LYS A 319 22.62 -17.32 -2.83
CA LYS A 319 22.59 -17.82 -4.21
C LYS A 319 22.22 -16.66 -5.13
N ARG A 320 23.07 -16.41 -6.14
CA ARG A 320 22.86 -15.36 -7.13
C ARG A 320 22.68 -15.93 -8.54
N SER A 321 21.80 -15.33 -9.32
CA SER A 321 21.65 -15.61 -10.76
C SER A 321 21.45 -14.29 -11.50
N ILE A 322 21.98 -14.19 -12.71
CA ILE A 322 21.82 -13.02 -13.56
C ILE A 322 21.31 -13.51 -14.90
N VAL A 323 20.23 -12.89 -15.37
CA VAL A 323 19.67 -13.12 -16.69
C VAL A 323 19.55 -11.79 -17.40
N THR A 324 19.97 -11.76 -18.66
CA THR A 324 19.95 -10.56 -19.48
C THR A 324 19.16 -10.85 -20.74
N TYR A 325 18.30 -9.90 -21.10
CA TYR A 325 17.58 -9.84 -22.34
C TYR A 325 17.94 -8.56 -23.08
N THR A 326 18.05 -8.66 -24.39
CA THR A 326 18.45 -7.55 -25.25
C THR A 326 17.80 -7.81 -26.60
N ASN A 327 17.04 -6.84 -27.10
CA ASN A 327 16.38 -7.00 -28.39
C ASN A 327 17.40 -6.86 -29.56
N GLU A 328 16.99 -7.25 -30.77
CA GLU A 328 17.86 -7.31 -31.96
C GLU A 328 18.45 -5.94 -32.39
N PHE A 329 17.97 -4.85 -31.79
CA PHE A 329 18.30 -3.48 -32.16
C PHE A 329 19.29 -2.81 -31.18
N SER A 330 19.52 -3.43 -30.02
CA SER A 330 20.49 -2.98 -29.04
C SER A 330 21.89 -3.44 -29.43
N ARG A 331 22.84 -2.50 -29.58
CA ARG A 331 24.21 -2.74 -30.08
C ARG A 331 25.27 -2.85 -29.00
#